data_AF-A0AB34U2S2-F1
#
_entry.id   AF-A0AB34U2S2-F1
#
_cell.length_a   1.000
_cell.length_b   1.000
_cell.length_c   1.000
_cell.angle_alpha   90.00
_cell.angle_beta   90.00
_cell.angle_gamma   90.00
#
_symmetry.space_group_name_H-M   'P 1'
#
loop_
_entity.id
_entity.type
_entity.pdbx_description
1 polymer ?
#
loop_
_entity_poly.entity_id
_entity_poly.type
_entity_poly.pdbx_seq_one_letter_code
_entity_poly.pdbx_strand_id
1 'polypeptide(L)'
;GSTQTAGYESTLTAGYGSTQTAQERSDLVTGYGSTSTAGYASSLIAGYGSTQTAGYESTLTAGYGSTQTAQEKSSLTTGYGSTSTAGHESSLIAGYGSTQ
;
A
#
# COMPACT_ATOMS: atom_id res chain seq x y z
N GLY A 1 1.36 -14.26 13.97
CA GLY A 1 2.10 -14.54 12.72
C GLY A 1 1.64 -13.59 11.64
N SER A 2 2.32 -13.57 10.50
CA SER A 2 1.93 -12.81 9.30
C SER A 2 1.81 -13.74 8.10
N THR A 3 1.06 -13.30 7.09
CA THR A 3 0.89 -14.02 5.82
C THR A 3 1.57 -13.24 4.71
N GLN A 4 2.41 -13.89 3.92
CA GLN A 4 3.19 -13.25 2.86
C GLN A 4 3.19 -14.12 1.61
N THR A 5 2.79 -13.52 0.48
CA THR A 5 2.92 -14.09 -0.86
C THR A 5 3.82 -13.16 -1.66
N ALA A 6 5.00 -13.66 -2.05
CA ALA A 6 6.04 -12.88 -2.72
C ALA A 6 6.23 -13.37 -4.16
N GLY A 7 6.23 -12.44 -5.12
CA GLY A 7 6.61 -12.67 -6.51
C GLY A 7 8.13 -12.63 -6.71
N TYR A 8 8.56 -12.81 -7.96
CA TYR A 8 9.98 -12.75 -8.34
C TYR A 8 10.60 -11.38 -7.99
N GLU A 9 11.80 -11.37 -7.41
CA GLU A 9 12.50 -10.13 -7.00
C GLU A 9 11.68 -9.18 -6.09
N SER A 10 10.77 -9.71 -5.26
CA SER A 10 10.01 -8.90 -4.31
C SER A 10 10.57 -8.96 -2.89
N THR A 11 10.46 -7.83 -2.18
CA THR A 11 10.89 -7.69 -0.78
C THR A 11 9.68 -7.39 0.10
N LEU A 12 9.46 -8.21 1.14
CA LEU A 12 8.33 -8.04 2.05
C LEU A 12 8.81 -7.95 3.50
N THR A 13 8.37 -6.92 4.21
CA THR A 13 8.56 -6.74 5.66
C THR A 13 7.20 -6.68 6.34
N ALA A 14 6.87 -7.75 7.06
CA ALA A 14 5.57 -7.93 7.72
C ALA A 14 5.58 -7.55 9.21
N GLY A 15 4.60 -6.76 9.62
CA GLY A 15 4.18 -6.63 11.01
C GLY A 15 3.36 -7.82 11.50
N TYR A 16 3.12 -7.91 12.80
CA TYR A 16 2.29 -8.99 13.35
C TYR A 16 0.84 -8.89 12.85
N GLY A 17 0.27 -10.02 12.43
CA GLY A 17 -1.11 -10.08 11.94
C GLY A 17 -1.31 -9.41 10.57
N SER A 18 -0.23 -9.02 9.88
CA SER A 18 -0.35 -8.43 8.54
C SER A 18 -0.51 -9.50 7.46
N THR A 19 -1.10 -9.09 6.34
CA THR A 19 -1.18 -9.86 5.10
C THR A 19 -0.57 -9.08 3.94
N GLN A 20 0.36 -9.70 3.22
CA GLN A 20 1.04 -9.08 2.08
C GLN A 20 0.98 -9.97 0.86
N THR A 21 0.66 -9.37 -0.28
CA THR A 21 0.76 -9.99 -1.61
C THR A 21 1.54 -9.07 -2.51
N ALA A 22 2.68 -9.52 -3.00
CA ALA A 22 3.54 -8.77 -3.92
C ALA A 22 3.65 -9.52 -5.24
N GLN A 23 3.48 -8.80 -6.35
CA GLN A 23 3.90 -9.28 -7.66
C GLN A 23 5.41 -9.05 -7.85
N GLU A 24 5.89 -9.25 -9.08
CA GLU A 24 7.30 -9.13 -9.40
C GLU A 24 7.87 -7.72 -9.12
N ARG A 25 9.13 -7.67 -8.66
CA ARG A 25 9.93 -6.46 -8.42
C ARG A 25 9.20 -5.43 -7.54
N SER A 26 8.51 -5.90 -6.51
CA SER A 26 7.70 -5.06 -5.62
C SER A 26 8.21 -5.07 -4.19
N ASP A 27 8.13 -3.93 -3.52
CA ASP A 27 8.62 -3.76 -2.15
C ASP A 27 7.46 -3.36 -1.22
N LEU A 28 7.24 -4.16 -0.16
CA LEU A 28 6.17 -3.92 0.80
C LEU A 28 6.72 -3.85 2.22
N VAL A 29 6.36 -2.80 2.94
CA VAL A 29 6.55 -2.68 4.38
C VAL A 29 5.20 -2.46 5.01
N THR A 30 4.70 -3.45 5.75
CA THR A 30 3.31 -3.48 6.19
C THR A 30 3.22 -3.58 7.71
N GLY A 31 2.59 -2.60 8.36
CA GLY A 31 2.43 -2.55 9.80
C GLY A 31 1.51 -3.64 10.37
N TYR A 32 1.35 -3.64 11.70
CA TYR A 32 0.49 -4.60 12.40
C TYR A 32 -0.94 -4.59 11.85
N GLY A 33 -1.54 -5.77 11.73
CA GLY A 33 -2.94 -5.94 11.32
C GLY A 33 -3.29 -5.29 9.99
N SER A 34 -2.30 -5.03 9.13
CA SER A 34 -2.47 -4.31 7.88
C SER A 34 -2.46 -5.26 6.70
N THR A 35 -3.09 -4.84 5.60
CA THR A 35 -3.16 -5.60 4.35
C THR A 35 -2.56 -4.79 3.23
N SER A 36 -1.66 -5.37 2.44
CA SER A 36 -1.06 -4.70 1.28
C SER A 36 -0.96 -5.63 0.08
N THR A 37 -1.47 -5.18 -1.05
CA THR A 37 -1.40 -5.87 -2.34
C THR A 37 -0.68 -4.98 -3.34
N ALA A 38 0.46 -5.41 -3.86
CA ALA A 38 1.25 -4.69 -4.84
C ALA A 38 1.24 -5.40 -6.20
N GLY A 39 0.91 -4.66 -7.26
CA GLY A 39 1.19 -5.05 -8.64
C GLY A 39 2.67 -4.84 -8.99
N TYR A 40 3.06 -5.23 -10.20
CA TYR A 40 4.44 -5.17 -10.69
C TYR A 40 5.13 -3.81 -10.45
N ALA A 41 6.39 -3.85 -10.04
CA ALA A 41 7.24 -2.66 -9.82
C ALA A 41 6.69 -1.65 -8.81
N SER A 42 5.88 -2.07 -7.84
CA SER A 42 5.25 -1.15 -6.88
C SER A 42 5.91 -1.14 -5.51
N SER A 43 5.79 0.00 -4.82
CA SER A 43 6.32 0.20 -3.47
C SER A 43 5.23 0.66 -2.51
N LEU A 44 5.02 -0.08 -1.41
CA LEU A 44 3.95 0.20 -0.45
C LEU A 44 4.50 0.25 0.97
N ILE A 45 4.15 1.32 1.70
CA ILE A 45 4.42 1.47 3.13
C ILE A 45 3.09 1.65 3.87
N ALA A 46 2.70 0.67 4.69
CA ALA A 46 1.44 0.67 5.42
C ALA A 46 1.67 0.91 6.91
N GLY A 47 1.05 1.95 7.46
CA GLY A 47 0.90 2.10 8.92
C GLY A 47 -0.05 1.05 9.51
N TYR A 48 -0.18 1.03 10.83
CA TYR A 48 -1.06 0.12 11.57
C TYR A 48 -2.50 0.09 11.06
N GLY A 49 -3.09 -1.11 10.95
CA GLY A 49 -4.48 -1.31 10.53
C GLY A 49 -4.84 -0.76 9.16
N SER A 50 -3.86 -0.59 8.25
CA SER A 50 -4.10 0.03 6.94
C SER A 50 -4.37 -1.02 5.86
N THR A 51 -5.04 -0.59 4.80
CA THR A 51 -5.28 -1.39 3.59
C THR A 51 -4.79 -0.65 2.36
N GLN A 52 -3.91 -1.28 1.56
CA GLN A 52 -3.37 -0.69 0.35
C GLN A 52 -3.45 -1.65 -0.83
N THR A 53 -3.88 -1.14 -1.98
CA THR A 53 -3.85 -1.86 -3.26
C THR A 53 -3.17 -0.99 -4.31
N ALA A 54 -2.09 -1.47 -4.90
CA ALA A 54 -1.33 -0.76 -5.92
C ALA A 54 -1.33 -1.52 -7.24
N GLY A 55 -1.46 -0.78 -8.35
CA GLY A 55 -1.33 -1.30 -9.71
C GLY A 55 0.13 -1.47 -10.15
N TYR A 56 0.43 -1.13 -11.40
CA TYR A 56 1.78 -1.14 -11.98
C TYR A 56 2.55 0.13 -11.58
N GLU A 57 3.85 0.03 -11.27
CA GLU A 57 4.75 1.17 -11.00
C GLU A 57 4.15 2.22 -10.05
N SER A 58 3.52 1.77 -8.96
CA SER A 58 2.78 2.65 -8.06
C SER A 58 3.47 2.76 -6.70
N THR A 59 3.32 3.92 -6.06
CA THR A 59 3.90 4.20 -4.74
C THR A 59 2.81 4.64 -3.77
N LEU A 60 2.61 3.90 -2.67
CA LEU A 60 1.60 4.24 -1.66
C LEU A 60 2.23 4.32 -0.28
N THR A 61 1.88 5.37 0.48
CA THR A 61 2.27 5.52 1.89
C THR A 61 1.04 5.83 2.75
N ALA A 62 0.67 4.91 3.64
CA ALA A 62 -0.50 5.04 4.52
C ALA A 62 -0.10 5.36 5.96
N GLY A 63 -0.77 6.34 6.57
CA GLY A 63 -0.87 6.48 8.01
C GLY A 63 -1.81 5.42 8.62
N TYR A 64 -1.95 5.44 9.95
CA TYR A 64 -2.81 4.49 10.69
C TYR A 64 -4.25 4.44 10.17
N GLY A 65 -4.81 3.24 10.03
CA GLY A 65 -6.22 3.01 9.74
C GLY A 65 -6.67 3.57 8.37
N SER A 66 -5.74 3.68 7.42
CA SER A 66 -6.01 4.30 6.11
C SER A 66 -6.30 3.26 5.05
N THR A 67 -7.04 3.66 4.02
CA THR A 67 -7.34 2.83 2.85
C THR A 67 -6.88 3.54 1.58
N GLN A 68 -6.04 2.91 0.77
CA GLN A 68 -5.56 3.49 -0.49
C GLN A 68 -5.68 2.50 -1.64
N THR A 69 -6.14 2.99 -2.79
CA THR A 69 -6.12 2.25 -4.05
C THR A 69 -5.44 3.11 -5.10
N ALA A 70 -4.44 2.58 -5.78
CA ALA A 70 -3.75 3.27 -6.86
C ALA A 70 -3.76 2.41 -8.13
N GLN A 71 -4.10 3.03 -9.26
CA GLN A 71 -3.90 2.45 -10.58
C GLN A 71 -2.46 2.67 -11.06
N GLU A 72 -2.18 2.33 -12.32
CA GLU A 72 -0.85 2.46 -12.92
C GLU A 72 -0.17 3.84 -12.68
N LYS A 73 1.14 3.81 -12.41
CA LYS A 73 2.02 4.98 -12.32
C LYS A 73 1.53 6.05 -11.36
N SER A 74 0.91 5.63 -10.26
CA SER A 74 0.26 6.54 -9.33
C SER A 74 0.98 6.63 -8.00
N SER A 75 0.89 7.81 -7.37
CA SER A 75 1.47 8.06 -6.06
C SER A 75 0.42 8.57 -5.08
N LEU A 76 0.22 7.85 -3.98
CA LEU A 76 -0.63 8.31 -2.87
C LEU A 76 0.18 8.41 -1.58
N THR A 77 -0.06 9.48 -0.82
CA THR A 77 0.34 9.57 0.58
C THR A 77 -0.86 10.01 1.39
N THR A 78 -1.26 9.22 2.39
CA THR A 78 -2.43 9.54 3.21
C THR A 78 -2.11 9.53 4.70
N GLY A 79 -2.69 10.49 5.43
CA GLY A 79 -2.65 10.56 6.89
C GLY A 79 -3.63 9.60 7.55
N TYR A 80 -3.66 9.61 8.89
CA TYR A 80 -4.56 8.77 9.71
C TYR A 80 -6.01 8.76 9.19
N GLY A 81 -6.62 7.57 9.15
CA GLY A 81 -8.06 7.39 8.92
C GLY A 81 -8.54 7.88 7.57
N SER A 82 -7.65 7.99 6.59
CA SER A 82 -7.97 8.56 5.28
C SER A 82 -8.29 7.49 4.25
N THR A 83 -9.11 7.83 3.27
CA THR A 83 -9.39 7.00 2.10
C THR A 83 -8.97 7.73 0.84
N SER A 84 -8.23 7.09 -0.07
CA SER A 84 -7.88 7.73 -1.34
C SER A 84 -7.83 6.74 -2.50
N THR A 85 -8.34 7.16 -3.66
CA THR A 85 -8.24 6.38 -4.91
C THR A 85 -7.57 7.21 -6.01
N ALA A 86 -6.41 6.78 -6.51
CA ALA A 86 -5.82 7.35 -7.74
C ALA A 86 -6.22 6.56 -8.98
N GLY A 87 -6.57 7.30 -10.03
CA GLY A 87 -6.53 6.80 -11.41
C GLY A 87 -5.12 6.83 -11.98
N HIS A 88 -4.96 6.38 -13.23
CA HIS A 88 -3.68 6.35 -13.96
C HIS A 88 -2.90 7.67 -13.89
N GLU A 89 -1.59 7.59 -13.64
CA GLU A 89 -0.66 8.74 -13.58
C GLU A 89 -1.13 9.86 -12.64
N SER A 90 -1.73 9.50 -11.51
CA SER A 90 -2.24 10.47 -10.55
C SER A 90 -1.33 10.59 -9.33
N SER A 91 -1.39 11.75 -8.67
CA SER A 91 -0.65 12.03 -7.44
C SER A 91 -1.59 12.70 -6.43
N LEU A 92 -1.85 12.02 -5.31
CA LEU A 92 -2.76 12.48 -4.25
C LEU A 92 -2.03 12.55 -2.91
N ILE A 93 -2.30 13.62 -2.15
CA ILE A 93 -1.88 13.77 -0.77
C ILE A 93 -3.11 14.07 0.08
N ALA A 94 -3.44 13.15 0.97
CA ALA A 94 -4.60 13.25 1.85
C ALA A 94 -4.15 13.56 3.28
N GLY A 95 -4.73 14.60 3.87
CA GLY A 95 -4.58 14.87 5.30
C GLY A 95 -5.42 13.93 6.16
N TYR A 96 -5.36 14.10 7.48
CA TYR A 96 -6.16 13.35 8.45
C TYR A 96 -7.65 13.25 8.04
N GLY A 97 -8.20 12.03 8.06
CA GLY A 97 -9.63 11.77 7.85
C GLY A 97 -10.17 12.16 6.47
N SER A 98 -9.28 12.41 5.50
CA SER A 98 -9.68 12.88 4.17
C SER A 98 -10.18 11.72 3.29
N THR A 99 -11.12 12.00 2.40
CA THR A 99 -11.60 11.06 1.38
C THR A 99 -11.50 11.72 0.01
N GLN A 100 -10.75 11.11 -0.93
CA GLN A 100 -10.62 11.58 -2.31
C GLN A 100 -10.68 10.43 -3.31
#